data_AF-A0A377DGC9-F1
#
_entry.id   AF-A0A377DGC9-F1
#
_cell.length_a   1.000
_cell.length_b   1.000
_cell.length_c   1.000
_cell.angle_alpha   90.00
_cell.angle_beta   90.00
_cell.angle_gamma   90.00
#
_symmetry.space_group_name_H-M   'P 1'
#
loop_
_entity.id
_entity.type
_entity.pdbx_description
1 polymer ?
#
loop_
_entity_poly.entity_id
_entity_poly.type
_entity_poly.pdbx_seq_one_letter_code
_entity_poly.pdbx_strand_id
1 'polypeptide(L)'
;MSYADGRTLTDGTWNYTVRVVDLAGNVGQTATQNVVVDTTSPEAAKSITITGISDDTGASSSDFITSDTTLNRARRAGGGARR
;
A
#
# COMPACT_ATOMS: atom_id res chain seq x y z
N MET A 1 16.32 -31.37 -0.76
CA MET A 1 16.20 -31.15 0.70
C MET A 1 15.44 -29.85 0.91
N SER A 2 14.42 -29.84 1.77
CA SER A 2 13.70 -28.63 2.18
C SER A 2 13.66 -28.57 3.71
N TYR A 3 13.82 -27.38 4.27
CA TYR A 3 13.67 -27.11 5.69
C TYR A 3 12.44 -26.22 5.89
N ALA A 4 11.58 -26.56 6.85
CA ALA A 4 10.44 -25.72 7.22
C ALA A 4 10.83 -24.90 8.46
N ASP A 5 10.87 -23.58 8.31
CA ASP A 5 11.06 -22.67 9.43
C ASP A 5 9.72 -22.49 10.16
N GLY A 6 9.58 -23.09 11.35
CA GLY A 6 8.33 -23.06 12.13
C GLY A 6 8.10 -21.77 12.92
N ARG A 7 8.96 -20.76 12.77
CA ARG A 7 8.87 -19.49 13.49
C ARG A 7 7.90 -18.55 12.78
N THR A 8 7.21 -17.72 13.57
CA THR A 8 6.55 -16.52 13.05
C THR A 8 7.60 -15.41 12.91
N LEU A 9 7.87 -14.99 11.69
CA LEU A 9 8.81 -13.92 11.39
C LEU A 9 8.07 -12.58 11.36
N THR A 10 8.63 -11.56 12.01
CA THR A 10 8.17 -10.18 11.85
C THR A 10 8.66 -9.61 10.53
N ASP A 11 7.99 -8.54 10.09
CA ASP A 11 8.42 -7.77 8.94
C ASP A 11 9.87 -7.29 9.10
N GLY A 12 10.60 -7.32 7.99
CA GLY A 12 12.01 -6.94 7.94
C GLY A 12 12.85 -7.87 7.06
N THR A 13 14.16 -7.66 7.12
CA THR A 13 15.13 -8.47 6.37
C THR A 13 15.75 -9.54 7.26
N TRP A 14 15.64 -10.79 6.83
CA TRP A 14 16.21 -11.96 7.47
C TRP A 14 17.36 -12.52 6.63
N ASN A 15 18.50 -12.79 7.26
CA ASN A 15 19.64 -13.41 6.60
C ASN A 15 19.65 -14.92 6.89
N TYR A 16 19.37 -15.73 5.87
CA TYR A 16 19.42 -17.17 5.95
C TYR A 16 20.76 -17.68 5.46
N THR A 17 21.39 -18.55 6.24
CA THR A 17 22.66 -19.18 5.90
C THR A 17 22.53 -20.69 5.98
N VAL A 18 22.97 -21.38 4.93
CA VAL A 18 22.98 -22.85 4.84
C VAL A 18 24.39 -23.34 4.59
N ARG A 19 24.74 -24.50 5.16
CA ARG A 19 26.05 -25.15 4.98
C ARG A 19 25.87 -26.64 4.78
N VAL A 20 26.79 -27.26 4.06
CA VAL A 20 26.87 -28.73 3.94
C VAL A 20 27.75 -29.27 5.07
N VAL A 21 27.32 -30.35 5.71
CA VAL A 21 28.13 -31.08 6.69
C VAL A 21 28.13 -32.56 6.31
N ASP A 22 29.30 -33.17 6.17
CA ASP A 22 29.41 -34.61 5.89
C ASP A 22 29.24 -35.47 7.16
N LEU A 23 29.23 -36.79 7.00
CA LEU A 23 29.04 -37.73 8.12
C LEU A 23 30.21 -37.70 9.13
N ALA A 24 31.40 -37.28 8.69
CA ALA A 24 32.58 -37.12 9.55
C ALA A 24 32.59 -35.76 10.28
N GLY A 25 31.63 -34.88 9.99
CA GLY A 25 31.51 -33.55 10.58
C GLY A 25 32.27 -32.45 9.86
N ASN A 26 32.84 -32.71 8.67
CA ASN A 26 33.50 -31.67 7.89
C ASN A 26 32.47 -30.69 7.34
N VAL A 27 32.71 -29.40 7.54
CA VAL A 27 31.85 -28.32 7.05
C VAL A 27 32.32 -27.90 5.66
N GLY A 28 31.43 -28.02 4.67
CA GLY A 28 31.63 -27.62 3.30
C GLY A 28 31.20 -26.17 3.01
N GLN A 29 30.91 -25.89 1.74
CA GLN A 29 30.51 -24.56 1.28
C GLN A 29 29.27 -24.04 2.01
N THR A 30 29.26 -22.72 2.23
CA THR A 30 28.15 -21.97 2.82
C THR A 30 27.49 -21.09 1.76
N ALA A 31 26.17 -21.04 1.75
CA ALA A 31 25.38 -20.13 0.93
C ALA A 31 24.50 -19.25 1.82
N THR A 32 24.29 -18.00 1.39
CA THR A 32 23.56 -16.99 2.15
C THR A 32 22.52 -16.31 1.27
N GLN A 33 21.34 -16.04 1.83
CA GLN A 33 20.24 -15.37 1.16
C GLN A 33 19.57 -14.36 2.09
N ASN A 34 19.34 -13.14 1.59
CA ASN A 34 18.48 -12.17 2.25
C ASN A 34 17.02 -12.42 1.85
N VAL A 35 16.14 -12.54 2.83
CA VAL A 35 14.70 -12.75 2.67
C VAL A 35 13.99 -11.56 3.29
N VAL A 36 13.11 -10.91 2.53
CA VAL A 36 12.27 -9.82 3.04
C VAL A 36 10.92 -10.40 3.38
N VAL A 37 10.52 -10.22 4.64
CA VAL A 37 9.17 -10.50 5.11
C VAL A 37 8.43 -9.17 5.16
N ASP A 38 7.30 -9.12 4.48
CA ASP A 38 6.39 -7.99 4.47
C ASP A 38 4.96 -8.53 4.57
N THR A 39 4.34 -8.28 5.71
CA THR A 39 2.95 -8.66 6.01
C THR A 39 2.03 -7.45 6.04
N THR A 40 2.53 -6.28 5.64
CA THR A 40 1.71 -5.08 5.55
C THR A 40 0.62 -5.29 4.50
N SER A 41 -0.62 -5.10 4.92
CA SER A 41 -1.74 -5.13 3.99
C SER A 41 -1.64 -3.90 3.08
N PRO A 42 -1.93 -4.03 1.78
CA PRO A 42 -1.96 -2.86 0.90
C PRO A 42 -3.00 -1.85 1.41
N GLU A 43 -2.69 -0.57 1.26
CA GLU A 43 -3.63 0.50 1.59
C GLU A 43 -4.98 0.27 0.91
N ALA A 44 -6.07 0.47 1.65
CA ALA A 44 -7.41 0.43 1.09
C ALA A 44 -7.54 1.47 -0.04
N ALA A 45 -8.29 1.11 -1.08
CA ALA A 45 -8.59 2.03 -2.17
C ALA A 45 -9.29 3.29 -1.64
N LYS A 46 -8.84 4.46 -2.07
CA LYS A 46 -9.49 5.73 -1.76
C LYS A 46 -10.70 5.91 -2.69
N SER A 47 -11.88 6.13 -2.12
CA SER A 47 -13.07 6.50 -2.89
C SER A 47 -13.08 8.01 -3.14
N ILE A 48 -13.31 8.41 -4.40
CA ILE A 48 -13.61 9.81 -4.75
C ILE A 48 -15.12 9.92 -4.91
N THR A 49 -15.72 10.89 -4.22
CA THR A 49 -17.16 11.18 -4.32
C THR A 49 -17.36 12.62 -4.75
N ILE A 50 -18.13 12.82 -5.81
CA ILE A 50 -18.56 14.15 -6.23
C ILE A 50 -19.74 14.53 -5.33
N THR A 51 -19.58 15.61 -4.57
CA THR A 51 -20.61 16.11 -3.62
C THR A 51 -21.34 17.34 -4.14
N GLY A 52 -20.93 17.86 -5.30
CA GLY A 52 -21.54 19.00 -5.96
C GLY A 52 -20.73 19.41 -7.19
N ILE A 53 -21.40 20.13 -8.10
CA ILE A 53 -20.81 20.75 -9.28
C ILE A 53 -21.09 22.25 -9.14
N SER A 54 -20.04 23.08 -9.14
CA SER A 54 -20.20 24.52 -8.90
C SER A 54 -20.91 25.21 -10.07
N ASP A 55 -20.52 24.88 -11.30
CA ASP A 55 -21.14 25.37 -12.53
C ASP A 55 -21.81 24.17 -13.25
N ASP A 56 -23.01 23.83 -12.80
CA ASP A 56 -23.80 22.76 -13.42
C ASP A 56 -24.58 23.30 -14.62
N THR A 57 -24.15 22.93 -15.82
CA THR A 57 -24.74 23.39 -17.09
C THR A 57 -25.59 22.31 -17.76
N GLY A 58 -25.87 21.21 -17.06
CA GLY A 58 -26.78 20.17 -17.52
C GLY A 58 -28.26 20.57 -17.47
N ALA A 59 -29.12 19.62 -17.79
CA ALA A 59 -30.58 19.83 -17.80
C ALA A 59 -31.19 19.93 -16.38
N SER A 60 -30.48 19.43 -15.37
CA SER A 60 -30.92 19.42 -13.97
C SER A 60 -29.74 19.82 -13.09
N SER A 61 -30.00 20.63 -12.06
CA SER A 61 -28.97 21.09 -11.11
C SER A 61 -28.73 20.13 -9.93
N SER A 62 -29.25 18.90 -10.01
CA SER A 62 -29.28 17.95 -8.88
C SER A 62 -28.99 16.51 -9.24
N ASP A 63 -28.72 16.21 -10.51
CA ASP A 63 -28.43 14.85 -11.00
C ASP A 63 -26.93 14.58 -11.17
N PHE A 64 -26.08 15.58 -10.93
CA PHE A 64 -24.61 15.52 -11.10
C PHE A 64 -24.17 15.27 -12.55
N ILE A 65 -24.98 15.66 -13.53
CA ILE A 65 -24.65 15.57 -14.95
C ILE A 65 -24.47 17.00 -15.51
N THR A 66 -23.22 17.40 -15.75
CA THR A 66 -22.91 18.72 -16.33
C THR A 66 -22.38 18.60 -17.77
N SER A 67 -22.66 19.60 -18.60
CA SER A 67 -21.99 19.79 -19.91
C SER A 67 -20.71 20.63 -19.80
N ASP A 68 -20.40 21.14 -18.60
CA ASP A 68 -19.18 21.87 -18.35
C ASP A 68 -17.99 20.90 -18.44
N THR A 69 -17.01 21.26 -19.27
CA THR A 69 -15.79 20.46 -19.50
C THR A 69 -14.58 21.05 -18.80
N THR A 70 -14.78 22.08 -17.99
CA THR A 70 -13.74 22.75 -17.22
C THR A 70 -13.76 22.27 -15.78
N LEU A 71 -12.56 22.09 -15.19
CA LEU A 71 -12.42 21.73 -13.78
C LEU A 71 -11.83 22.90 -13.01
N ASN A 72 -12.65 23.55 -12.18
CA ASN A 72 -12.18 24.50 -11.18
C ASN A 72 -11.92 23.77 -9.85
N ARG A 73 -10.81 24.10 -9.17
CA ARG A 73 -10.51 23.55 -7.83
C ARG A 73 -10.73 24.66 -6.81
N ALA A 74 -11.93 24.76 -6.24
CA ALA A 74 -12.18 25.67 -5.13
C ALA A 74 -11.73 25.04 -3.79
N ARG A 75 -10.98 25.79 -2.98
CA ARG A 75 -10.73 25.41 -1.57
C ARG A 75 -11.97 25.71 -0.76
N ARG A 76 -12.58 24.70 -0.14
CA ARG A 76 -13.68 24.91 0.81
C ARG A 76 -13.11 25.42 2.14
N ALA A 77 -13.05 26.74 2.31
CA ALA A 77 -12.72 27.35 3.59
C ALA A 77 -13.94 27.20 4.53
N GLY A 78 -13.87 26.27 5.48
CA GLY A 78 -14.82 26.21 6.58
C GLY A 78 -14.70 27.50 7.39
N GLY A 79 -15.75 28.32 7.40
CA GLY A 79 -15.77 29.61 8.08
C GLY A 79 -15.49 29.48 9.57
N GLY A 80 -14.44 30.16 10.03
CA GLY A 80 -14.14 30.40 11.44
C GLY A 80 -13.95 31.90 11.67
N ALA A 81 -15.05 32.66 11.72
CA ALA A 81 -15.02 34.02 12.25
C ALA A 81 -15.05 33.95 13.78
N ARG A 82 -13.91 34.17 14.45
CA ARG A 82 -13.83 34.56 15.87
C ARG A 82 -12.55 35.35 16.17
N ARG A 83 -12.63 36.69 16.15
CA ARG A 83 -12.47 37.59 17.32
C ARG A 83 -12.61 39.03 16.86
#